data_AF-A0A366HV23-F1
#
_entry.id   AF-A0A366HV23-F1
#
_cell.length_a   1.000
_cell.length_b   1.000
_cell.length_c   1.000
_cell.angle_alpha   90.00
_cell.angle_beta   90.00
_cell.angle_gamma   90.00
#
_symmetry.space_group_name_H-M   'P 1'
#
loop_
_entity.id
_entity.type
_entity.pdbx_description
1 polymer ?
#
loop_
_entity_poly.entity_id
_entity_poly.type
_entity_poly.pdbx_seq_one_letter_code
_entity_poly.pdbx_strand_id
1 'polypeptide(L)'
;MKAKLWSMILGALAASAGALCAEDPKLEVHEWGTFTVLSGSDGTALQWYQPGQDLDVLPEFVGGGIGPFSKGAHITSFVRMETPVLYFYPEKKMSVTAEVSFAGGRITDWFPAPNVPTGASHVWKGELFPPDDANALKRIPEVKSRGEHYRHAREVPAAWIFKGRASMYENLPDVDMDKDSDKFIFYRGTGDALPPYSVRVDDKGVFEMRHTTDGDAIEVAFALSVEGNQARWARLPKLPATNREDMTSFSALSYVALEKPAVALDKAEAELRTAMVEEMDRAGLTPEEAKAMVATWQGHWFQEPGARVLAILPRKYVDGVLPLKITPKPQKLERVFVARFETLAPAKEEALLTLLNRDLTVKPDAKEVSTFAKLQLGRFGNGALTRVQTLESSRLMSRYWELKRSALATEGSATASR
;
A
#
# COMPACT_ATOMS: atom_id res chain seq x y z
N MET A 1 -44.64 44.76 72.07
CA MET A 1 -43.23 44.32 71.96
C MET A 1 -43.19 42.99 71.23
N LYS A 2 -42.60 42.96 70.02
CA LYS A 2 -42.22 41.82 69.16
C LYS A 2 -43.33 40.93 68.58
N ALA A 3 -43.62 41.19 67.31
CA ALA A 3 -44.29 40.30 66.35
C ALA A 3 -43.33 39.22 65.81
N LYS A 4 -43.85 38.01 65.58
CA LYS A 4 -43.28 36.87 64.84
C LYS A 4 -44.48 36.12 64.26
N LEU A 5 -44.50 35.52 63.06
CA LEU A 5 -43.69 35.53 61.86
C LEU A 5 -44.60 34.80 60.85
N TRP A 6 -45.03 35.46 59.77
CA TRP A 6 -45.78 34.85 58.67
C TRP A 6 -44.82 34.60 57.49
N SER A 7 -44.90 33.39 56.92
CA SER A 7 -44.64 33.00 55.53
C SER A 7 -43.51 33.68 54.73
N MET A 8 -42.49 32.91 54.33
CA MET A 8 -41.69 33.19 53.13
C MET A 8 -41.39 31.91 52.33
N ILE A 9 -42.14 31.77 51.23
CA ILE A 9 -41.68 31.57 49.84
C ILE A 9 -40.69 30.42 49.56
N LEU A 10 -41.24 29.39 48.91
CA LEU A 10 -40.55 28.47 47.99
C LEU A 10 -39.78 29.28 46.93
N GLY A 11 -38.46 29.07 46.86
CA GLY A 11 -37.62 29.71 45.86
C GLY A 11 -36.19 29.18 45.89
N ALA A 12 -36.01 27.89 45.64
CA ALA A 12 -34.70 27.34 45.31
C ALA A 12 -34.67 27.04 43.81
N LEU A 13 -33.92 27.87 43.09
CA LEU A 13 -33.67 27.80 41.66
C LEU A 13 -33.33 26.37 41.23
N ALA A 14 -34.05 25.89 40.22
CA ALA A 14 -33.53 24.89 39.31
C ALA A 14 -32.28 25.49 38.63
N ALA A 15 -31.10 25.06 39.07
CA ALA A 15 -29.88 25.23 38.30
C ALA A 15 -30.01 24.34 37.06
N SER A 16 -30.55 24.94 35.99
CA SER A 16 -30.56 24.35 34.66
C SER A 16 -29.14 23.95 34.28
N ALA A 17 -28.94 22.64 34.18
CA ALA A 17 -27.80 22.00 33.56
C ALA A 17 -27.74 22.39 32.06
N GLY A 18 -27.30 23.60 31.78
CA GLY A 18 -26.77 23.98 30.49
C GLY A 18 -25.33 23.52 30.40
N ALA A 19 -25.10 22.21 30.38
CA ALA A 19 -23.94 21.72 29.65
C ALA A 19 -24.16 22.21 28.22
N LEU A 20 -23.42 23.24 27.80
CA LEU A 20 -23.34 23.58 26.39
C LEU A 20 -22.94 22.29 25.68
N CYS A 21 -23.89 21.65 24.99
CA CYS A 21 -23.58 20.76 23.89
C CYS A 21 -22.85 21.63 22.87
N ALA A 22 -21.54 21.79 23.04
CA ALA A 22 -20.71 22.22 21.95
C ALA A 22 -20.96 21.20 20.84
N GLU A 23 -21.50 21.66 19.70
CA GLU A 23 -21.60 20.83 18.51
C GLU A 23 -20.25 20.16 18.27
N ASP A 24 -20.27 18.83 18.06
CA ASP A 24 -19.06 18.11 17.72
C ASP A 24 -18.41 18.81 16.51
N PRO A 25 -17.12 19.17 16.60
CA PRO A 25 -16.47 19.96 15.56
C PRO A 25 -16.55 19.24 14.21
N LYS A 26 -17.00 19.97 13.18
CA LYS A 26 -17.13 19.43 11.83
C LYS A 26 -15.74 19.23 11.22
N LEU A 27 -15.41 17.96 11.01
CA LEU A 27 -14.14 17.52 10.46
C LEU A 27 -14.40 16.37 9.48
N GLU A 28 -14.01 16.57 8.23
CA GLU A 28 -13.87 15.48 7.27
C GLU A 28 -12.38 15.13 7.10
N VAL A 29 -12.10 13.84 6.94
CA VAL A 29 -10.74 13.33 6.71
C VAL A 29 -10.78 12.34 5.59
N HIS A 30 -9.89 12.52 4.62
CA HIS A 30 -9.73 11.60 3.51
C HIS A 30 -8.34 10.99 3.56
N GLU A 31 -8.27 9.69 3.30
CA GLU A 31 -7.02 8.97 3.21
C GLU A 31 -6.97 8.21 1.90
N TRP A 32 -5.84 8.28 1.22
CA TRP A 32 -5.54 7.34 0.15
C TRP A 32 -4.14 6.79 0.28
N GLY A 33 -3.92 5.60 -0.27
CA GLY A 33 -2.63 4.94 -0.26
C GLY A 33 -2.51 3.78 -1.24
N THR A 34 -1.33 3.19 -1.33
CA THR A 34 -1.10 2.00 -2.16
C THR A 34 -0.38 0.91 -1.39
N PHE A 35 -0.81 -0.33 -1.64
CA PHE A 35 -0.10 -1.54 -1.22
C PHE A 35 0.51 -2.20 -2.45
N THR A 36 1.74 -2.68 -2.34
CA THR A 36 2.39 -3.50 -3.34
C THR A 36 2.55 -4.91 -2.79
N VAL A 37 2.13 -5.89 -3.59
CA VAL A 37 2.25 -7.33 -3.32
C VAL A 37 2.89 -7.97 -4.54
N LEU A 38 3.90 -8.83 -4.34
CA LEU A 38 4.50 -9.62 -5.41
C LEU A 38 3.99 -11.06 -5.32
N SER A 39 3.57 -11.62 -6.45
CA SER A 39 3.08 -13.00 -6.54
C SER A 39 3.84 -13.79 -7.60
N GLY A 40 4.00 -15.09 -7.34
CA GLY A 40 4.50 -16.03 -8.34
C GLY A 40 3.47 -16.35 -9.42
N SER A 41 3.88 -17.16 -10.40
CA SER A 41 3.03 -17.63 -11.51
C SER A 41 1.83 -18.48 -11.06
N ASP A 42 1.89 -19.04 -9.85
CA ASP A 42 0.81 -19.80 -9.21
C ASP A 42 -0.15 -18.92 -8.39
N GLY A 43 0.08 -17.61 -8.33
CA GLY A 43 -0.70 -16.67 -7.52
C GLY A 43 -0.35 -16.67 -6.04
N THR A 44 0.68 -17.42 -5.62
CA THR A 44 1.19 -17.37 -4.25
C THR A 44 1.92 -16.06 -4.03
N ALA A 45 1.47 -15.29 -3.04
CA ALA A 45 2.17 -14.09 -2.61
C ALA A 45 3.56 -14.47 -2.07
N LEU A 46 4.56 -13.67 -2.42
CA LEU A 46 5.95 -13.87 -2.04
C LEU A 46 6.29 -12.96 -0.88
N GLN A 47 7.09 -13.47 0.04
CA GLN A 47 7.82 -12.62 0.97
C GLN A 47 9.12 -12.24 0.27
N TRP A 48 9.43 -10.95 0.14
CA TRP A 48 10.67 -10.55 -0.52
C TRP A 48 11.41 -9.45 0.21
N TYR A 49 12.73 -9.50 0.06
CA TYR A 49 13.62 -8.45 0.51
C TYR A 49 13.54 -7.23 -0.42
N GLN A 50 13.43 -6.06 0.18
CA GLN A 50 13.35 -4.78 -0.51
C GLN A 50 14.56 -3.93 -0.10
N PRO A 51 15.69 -4.03 -0.82
CA PRO A 51 16.84 -3.20 -0.47
C PRO A 51 16.49 -1.73 -0.66
N GLY A 52 17.06 -0.85 0.16
CA GLY A 52 16.73 0.58 0.13
C GLY A 52 16.94 1.26 -1.23
N GLN A 53 17.81 0.72 -2.09
CA GLN A 53 18.02 1.20 -3.46
C GLN A 53 16.88 0.85 -4.43
N ASP A 54 16.10 -0.18 -4.12
CA ASP A 54 14.94 -0.65 -4.90
C ASP A 54 13.63 -0.02 -4.39
N LEU A 55 13.67 0.64 -3.24
CA LEU A 55 12.53 1.39 -2.70
C LEU A 55 12.32 2.67 -3.48
N ASP A 56 11.06 3.10 -3.53
CA ASP A 56 10.74 4.39 -4.09
C ASP A 56 11.43 5.53 -3.30
N VAL A 57 11.98 6.47 -4.06
CA VAL A 57 12.87 7.51 -3.57
C VAL A 57 12.02 8.62 -2.96
N LEU A 58 12.14 8.80 -1.65
CA LEU A 58 11.42 9.85 -0.93
C LEU A 58 12.18 11.19 -0.91
N PRO A 59 11.46 12.32 -0.76
CA PRO A 59 12.06 13.61 -0.46
C PRO A 59 12.94 13.60 0.79
N GLU A 60 13.95 14.49 0.82
CA GLU A 60 14.96 14.56 1.90
C GLU A 60 14.38 14.86 3.29
N PHE A 61 13.24 15.56 3.34
CA PHE A 61 12.58 15.93 4.60
C PHE A 61 11.76 14.78 5.20
N VAL A 62 11.53 13.70 4.47
CA VAL A 62 10.74 12.60 5.00
C VAL A 62 11.57 11.89 6.06
N GLY A 63 11.05 11.95 7.28
CA GLY A 63 11.65 11.34 8.44
C GLY A 63 11.34 9.86 8.53
N GLY A 64 11.99 9.22 9.47
CA GLY A 64 12.02 7.77 9.52
C GLY A 64 13.02 7.21 8.55
N GLY A 65 12.98 5.90 8.41
CA GLY A 65 14.01 5.13 7.75
C GLY A 65 14.52 4.02 8.64
N ILE A 66 14.37 2.83 8.10
CA ILE A 66 15.58 2.11 7.71
C ILE A 66 16.19 2.94 6.58
N GLY A 67 16.93 4.00 6.92
CA GLY A 67 17.40 4.94 5.92
C GLY A 67 18.31 4.26 4.89
N PRO A 68 18.68 4.93 3.79
CA PRO A 68 19.77 4.49 2.90
C PRO A 68 21.12 4.28 3.64
N PHE A 69 21.18 4.58 4.95
CA PHE A 69 22.34 4.47 5.82
C PHE A 69 22.19 3.52 7.01
N SER A 70 21.03 2.90 7.28
CA SER A 70 20.98 1.81 8.27
C SER A 70 21.51 0.52 7.63
N LYS A 71 22.84 0.45 7.49
CA LYS A 71 23.57 -0.75 7.07
C LYS A 71 23.06 -1.97 7.86
N GLY A 72 22.41 -2.91 7.17
CA GLY A 72 22.14 -4.26 7.68
C GLY A 72 20.68 -4.65 7.97
N ALA A 73 19.70 -3.75 7.88
CA ALA A 73 18.30 -4.13 8.10
C ALA A 73 17.70 -4.82 6.87
N HIS A 74 17.75 -6.16 6.87
CA HIS A 74 17.10 -7.00 5.87
C HIS A 74 15.61 -7.12 6.20
N ILE A 75 14.78 -6.17 5.76
CA ILE A 75 13.33 -6.34 5.85
C ILE A 75 12.84 -7.20 4.72
N THR A 76 12.26 -8.33 5.09
CA THR A 76 11.48 -9.19 4.20
C THR A 76 10.03 -9.12 4.67
N SER A 77 9.10 -8.88 3.75
CA SER A 77 7.67 -8.79 4.04
C SER A 77 6.85 -9.20 2.82
N PHE A 78 5.58 -9.52 3.03
CA PHE A 78 4.63 -9.77 1.94
C PHE A 78 4.03 -8.50 1.32
N VAL A 79 3.96 -7.43 2.10
CA VAL A 79 3.26 -6.21 1.69
C VAL A 79 4.13 -5.01 1.95
N ARG A 80 4.23 -4.15 0.94
CA ARG A 80 4.79 -2.80 1.08
C ARG A 80 3.69 -1.78 0.91
N MET A 81 3.50 -0.95 1.93
CA MET A 81 2.60 0.19 1.91
C MET A 81 3.46 1.43 1.61
N GLU A 82 3.22 2.13 0.49
CA GLU A 82 4.21 3.09 -0.02
C GLU A 82 3.94 4.57 0.28
N THR A 83 2.71 5.08 0.10
CA THR A 83 2.38 6.49 0.40
C THR A 83 0.91 6.66 0.76
N PRO A 84 0.48 6.16 1.91
CA PRO A 84 -0.68 6.73 2.58
C PRO A 84 -0.51 8.22 2.86
N VAL A 85 -1.50 9.03 2.49
CA VAL A 85 -1.62 10.43 2.90
C VAL A 85 -2.98 10.70 3.51
N LEU A 86 -3.03 11.51 4.56
CA LEU A 86 -4.26 11.95 5.24
C LEU A 86 -4.49 13.44 5.02
N TYR A 87 -5.56 13.82 4.33
CA TYR A 87 -6.02 15.20 4.20
C TYR A 87 -7.10 15.53 5.22
N PHE A 88 -7.13 16.79 5.65
CA PHE A 88 -8.09 17.29 6.64
C PHE A 88 -8.91 18.45 6.08
N TYR A 89 -10.21 18.44 6.36
CA TYR A 89 -11.17 19.47 5.95
C TYR A 89 -12.05 19.89 7.14
N PRO A 90 -11.52 20.68 8.08
CA PRO A 90 -12.31 21.26 9.16
C PRO A 90 -13.05 22.53 8.71
N GLU A 91 -14.10 22.92 9.42
CA GLU A 91 -14.77 24.21 9.19
C GLU A 91 -13.98 25.41 9.74
N LYS A 92 -13.10 25.18 10.73
CA LYS A 92 -12.30 26.21 11.40
C LYS A 92 -11.00 25.64 11.93
N LYS A 93 -10.04 26.53 12.23
CA LYS A 93 -8.78 26.18 12.91
C LYS A 93 -9.07 25.34 14.15
N MET A 94 -8.40 24.19 14.24
CA MET A 94 -8.58 23.26 15.36
C MET A 94 -7.35 22.39 15.55
N SER A 95 -7.20 21.84 16.75
CA SER A 95 -6.21 20.79 17.01
C SER A 95 -6.76 19.43 16.60
N VAL A 96 -5.89 18.57 16.08
CA VAL A 96 -6.21 17.20 15.71
C VAL A 96 -5.13 16.25 16.22
N THR A 97 -5.55 15.05 16.60
CA THR A 97 -4.67 13.91 16.85
C THR A 97 -5.03 12.79 15.87
N ALA A 98 -4.06 12.32 15.10
CA ALA A 98 -4.18 11.12 14.28
C ALA A 98 -3.28 10.02 14.85
N GLU A 99 -3.84 8.85 15.09
CA GLU A 99 -3.15 7.66 15.57
C GLU A 99 -3.32 6.55 14.53
N VAL A 100 -2.21 6.02 14.02
CA VAL A 100 -2.18 4.99 12.98
C VAL A 100 -1.37 3.80 13.45
N SER A 101 -1.89 2.59 13.23
CA SER A 101 -1.15 1.34 13.40
C SER A 101 -1.13 0.55 12.08
N PHE A 102 -0.20 -0.39 11.94
CA PHE A 102 -0.20 -1.37 10.85
C PHE A 102 -0.26 -2.77 11.44
N ALA A 103 -1.43 -3.42 11.35
CA ALA A 103 -1.62 -4.77 11.85
C ALA A 103 -0.73 -5.77 11.08
N GLY A 104 0.06 -6.55 11.81
CA GLY A 104 1.04 -7.47 11.21
C GLY A 104 2.18 -6.75 10.48
N GLY A 105 2.41 -5.47 10.76
CA GLY A 105 3.44 -4.67 10.12
C GLY A 105 4.00 -3.56 11.00
N ARG A 106 4.69 -2.63 10.38
CA ARG A 106 5.26 -1.43 11.00
C ARG A 106 5.29 -0.27 10.02
N ILE A 107 5.11 0.94 10.55
CA ILE A 107 5.38 2.18 9.84
C ILE A 107 6.90 2.40 9.84
N THR A 108 7.46 2.73 8.68
CA THR A 108 8.91 2.85 8.46
C THR A 108 9.34 4.27 8.16
N ASP A 109 8.48 5.08 7.55
CA ASP A 109 8.79 6.46 7.17
C ASP A 109 7.53 7.32 7.33
N TRP A 110 7.73 8.61 7.58
CA TRP A 110 6.65 9.52 7.96
C TRP A 110 7.01 10.99 7.72
N PHE A 111 5.99 11.81 7.51
CA PHE A 111 6.11 13.25 7.52
C PHE A 111 4.74 13.91 7.76
N PRO A 112 4.61 14.97 8.56
CA PRO A 112 5.61 15.50 9.49
C PRO A 112 6.04 14.50 10.57
N ALA A 113 7.01 14.87 11.40
CA ALA A 113 7.45 14.00 12.50
C ALA A 113 6.31 13.76 13.53
N PRO A 114 6.03 12.50 13.92
CA PRO A 114 5.04 12.19 14.94
C PRO A 114 5.50 12.63 16.33
N ASN A 115 4.60 12.66 17.31
CA ASN A 115 4.94 13.05 18.69
C ASN A 115 5.64 11.93 19.47
N VAL A 116 5.00 10.75 19.55
CA VAL A 116 5.49 9.55 20.28
C VAL A 116 4.76 8.31 19.74
N PRO A 117 5.43 7.16 19.58
CA PRO A 117 4.73 5.89 19.44
C PRO A 117 4.00 5.51 20.74
N THR A 118 2.73 5.13 20.67
CA THR A 118 2.04 4.46 21.79
C THR A 118 1.98 2.97 21.48
N GLY A 119 2.95 2.21 22.00
CA GLY A 119 3.14 0.82 21.58
C GLY A 119 3.56 0.76 20.10
N ALA A 120 2.78 0.08 19.27
CA ALA A 120 3.02 -0.06 17.82
C ALA A 120 2.40 1.09 16.98
N SER A 121 1.61 1.97 17.58
CA SER A 121 0.93 3.08 16.89
C SER A 121 1.83 4.30 16.74
N HIS A 122 1.74 5.01 15.61
CA HIS A 122 2.33 6.33 15.41
C HIS A 122 1.27 7.41 15.64
N VAL A 123 1.63 8.45 16.40
CA VAL A 123 0.69 9.50 16.81
C VAL A 123 1.18 10.86 16.33
N TRP A 124 0.36 11.55 15.55
CA TRP A 124 0.56 12.93 15.13
C TRP A 124 -0.42 13.83 15.87
N LYS A 125 0.10 14.77 16.66
CA LYS A 125 -0.66 15.84 17.29
C LYS A 125 -0.29 17.15 16.62
N GLY A 126 -1.27 17.88 16.13
CA GLY A 126 -1.02 19.10 15.40
C GLY A 126 -2.20 20.05 15.38
N GLU A 127 -2.01 21.13 14.64
CA GLU A 127 -2.99 22.17 14.39
C GLU A 127 -3.27 22.27 12.90
N LEU A 128 -4.55 22.45 12.57
CA LEU A 128 -5.01 22.60 11.20
C LEU A 128 -5.16 24.09 10.86
N PHE A 129 -4.53 24.50 9.77
CA PHE A 129 -4.58 25.86 9.23
C PHE A 129 -5.25 25.89 7.85
N PRO A 130 -5.97 26.97 7.49
CA PRO A 130 -6.53 27.14 6.16
C PRO A 130 -5.47 26.95 5.07
N PRO A 131 -5.85 26.47 3.87
CA PRO A 131 -4.90 26.20 2.78
C PRO A 131 -4.09 27.42 2.33
N ASP A 132 -4.58 28.64 2.59
CA ASP A 132 -3.98 29.92 2.24
C ASP A 132 -3.26 30.62 3.41
N ASP A 133 -3.11 29.96 4.57
CA ASP A 133 -2.38 30.54 5.71
C ASP A 133 -0.89 30.72 5.37
N ALA A 134 -0.50 31.98 5.15
CA ALA A 134 0.83 32.35 4.67
C ALA A 134 1.97 31.93 5.63
N ASN A 135 1.70 31.79 6.93
CA ASN A 135 2.71 31.37 7.89
C ASN A 135 2.86 29.84 7.88
N ALA A 136 1.77 29.11 7.79
CA ALA A 136 1.79 27.65 7.68
C ALA A 136 2.44 27.21 6.35
N LEU A 137 2.14 27.88 5.23
CA LEU A 137 2.73 27.58 3.92
C LEU A 137 4.27 27.68 3.90
N LYS A 138 4.86 28.66 4.59
CA LYS A 138 6.34 28.80 4.68
C LYS A 138 7.03 27.63 5.37
N ARG A 139 6.28 26.90 6.20
CA ARG A 139 6.76 25.74 6.96
C ARG A 139 6.58 24.43 6.19
N ILE A 140 6.00 24.45 4.99
CA ILE A 140 6.03 23.29 4.11
C ILE A 140 7.42 23.18 3.48
N PRO A 141 8.12 22.04 3.57
CA PRO A 141 9.40 21.86 2.91
C PRO A 141 9.21 21.74 1.40
N GLU A 142 10.15 22.28 0.64
CA GLU A 142 10.17 22.08 -0.80
C GLU A 142 10.54 20.61 -1.11
N VAL A 143 9.83 20.00 -2.06
CA VAL A 143 10.32 18.77 -2.69
C VAL A 143 11.32 19.20 -3.76
N LYS A 144 12.56 18.73 -3.70
CA LYS A 144 13.59 19.03 -4.72
C LYS A 144 13.53 17.98 -5.83
N SER A 145 14.65 17.64 -6.46
CA SER A 145 14.75 16.59 -7.48
C SER A 145 14.58 15.17 -6.96
N ARG A 146 14.86 14.96 -5.68
CA ARG A 146 14.69 13.67 -5.02
C ARG A 146 13.22 13.49 -4.60
N GLY A 147 12.58 12.43 -5.10
CA GLY A 147 11.18 12.12 -4.79
C GLY A 147 10.17 13.10 -5.39
N GLU A 148 10.46 13.60 -6.60
CA GLU A 148 9.64 14.63 -7.26
C GLU A 148 8.16 14.27 -7.40
N HIS A 149 7.85 12.99 -7.63
CA HIS A 149 6.46 12.51 -7.77
C HIS A 149 5.61 12.78 -6.51
N TYR A 150 6.24 12.96 -5.34
CA TYR A 150 5.56 13.34 -4.09
C TYR A 150 4.89 14.72 -4.20
N ARG A 151 5.37 15.62 -5.08
CA ARG A 151 4.76 16.95 -5.28
C ARG A 151 3.29 16.84 -5.68
N HIS A 152 2.94 15.83 -6.46
CA HIS A 152 1.57 15.63 -6.95
C HIS A 152 0.58 15.40 -5.80
N ALA A 153 1.00 14.78 -4.69
CA ALA A 153 0.15 14.62 -3.51
C ALA A 153 -0.24 15.97 -2.87
N ARG A 154 0.49 17.07 -3.15
CA ARG A 154 0.15 18.43 -2.67
C ARG A 154 -0.79 19.19 -3.61
N GLU A 155 -1.11 18.64 -4.78
CA GLU A 155 -2.01 19.24 -5.78
C GLU A 155 -3.49 19.11 -5.41
N VAL A 156 -3.79 19.20 -4.11
CA VAL A 156 -5.12 19.27 -3.51
C VAL A 156 -5.26 20.65 -2.87
N PRO A 157 -5.79 21.67 -3.59
CA PRO A 157 -5.82 23.04 -3.09
C PRO A 157 -6.69 23.25 -1.85
N ALA A 158 -7.76 22.46 -1.70
CA ALA A 158 -8.71 22.58 -0.60
C ALA A 158 -8.22 21.94 0.72
N ALA A 159 -7.18 21.09 0.66
CA ALA A 159 -6.68 20.41 1.85
C ALA A 159 -6.03 21.41 2.83
N TRP A 160 -6.45 21.35 4.08
CA TRP A 160 -5.88 22.19 5.13
C TRP A 160 -4.46 21.76 5.46
N ILE A 161 -3.68 22.72 5.92
CA ILE A 161 -2.28 22.51 6.29
C ILE A 161 -2.25 21.93 7.70
N PHE A 162 -1.73 20.72 7.83
CA PHE A 162 -1.40 20.11 9.11
C PHE A 162 -0.01 20.60 9.55
N LYS A 163 0.04 21.26 10.71
CA LYS A 163 1.28 21.63 11.39
C LYS A 163 1.49 20.70 12.58
N GLY A 164 2.52 19.86 12.52
CA GLY A 164 2.87 18.93 13.60
C GLY A 164 3.44 19.65 14.83
N ARG A 165 3.34 18.99 16.00
CA ARG A 165 4.07 19.38 17.21
C ARG A 165 5.21 18.38 17.44
N ALA A 166 6.40 18.61 16.90
CA ALA A 166 7.47 17.60 16.94
C ALA A 166 8.27 17.55 18.25
N SER A 167 7.62 17.57 19.42
CA SER A 167 8.29 17.85 20.71
C SER A 167 9.38 16.87 21.18
N MET A 168 9.49 15.65 20.63
CA MET A 168 10.55 14.70 21.02
C MET A 168 11.58 14.41 19.93
N TYR A 169 11.30 14.76 18.67
CA TYR A 169 12.27 14.64 17.59
C TYR A 169 13.02 15.96 17.33
N GLU A 170 12.74 17.01 18.10
CA GLU A 170 13.43 18.32 18.02
C GLU A 170 14.96 18.20 18.15
N ASN A 171 15.43 17.17 18.86
CA ASN A 171 16.85 16.93 19.10
C ASN A 171 17.48 15.91 18.13
N LEU A 172 16.73 15.36 17.17
CA LEU A 172 17.33 14.51 16.14
C LEU A 172 18.00 15.39 15.07
N PRO A 173 19.23 15.07 14.65
CA PRO A 173 20.03 15.91 13.75
C PRO A 173 19.40 16.12 12.37
N ASP A 174 18.45 15.26 11.96
CA ASP A 174 17.87 15.24 10.62
C ASP A 174 16.41 15.77 10.58
N VAL A 175 15.88 16.31 11.69
CA VAL A 175 14.51 16.87 11.72
C VAL A 175 14.56 18.39 11.69
N ASP A 176 14.17 18.97 10.56
CA ASP A 176 14.02 20.42 10.43
C ASP A 176 12.70 20.89 11.08
N MET A 177 12.82 21.45 12.27
CA MET A 177 11.70 21.96 13.07
C MET A 177 11.02 23.17 12.44
N ASP A 178 11.63 23.84 11.46
CA ASP A 178 10.96 24.89 10.69
C ASP A 178 10.20 24.35 9.48
N LYS A 179 10.34 23.05 9.22
CA LYS A 179 9.66 22.29 8.18
C LYS A 179 8.78 21.19 8.76
N ASP A 180 7.89 21.56 9.67
CA ASP A 180 6.99 20.67 10.43
C ASP A 180 5.56 20.58 9.87
N SER A 181 5.33 21.13 8.68
CA SER A 181 4.00 21.30 8.10
C SER A 181 3.89 20.66 6.72
N ASP A 182 2.71 20.15 6.38
CA ASP A 182 2.34 19.75 5.02
C ASP A 182 0.83 19.88 4.83
N LYS A 183 0.34 19.67 3.60
CA LYS A 183 -1.10 19.57 3.32
C LYS A 183 -1.72 18.25 3.79
N PHE A 184 -0.90 17.33 4.30
CA PHE A 184 -1.32 16.01 4.72
C PHE A 184 -0.36 15.43 5.75
N ILE A 185 -0.78 14.35 6.41
CA ILE A 185 0.15 13.45 7.09
C ILE A 185 0.50 12.32 6.13
N PHE A 186 1.78 12.18 5.82
CA PHE A 186 2.37 11.06 5.11
C PHE A 186 2.87 10.00 6.10
N TYR A 187 2.62 8.74 5.77
CA TYR A 187 3.26 7.62 6.42
C TYR A 187 3.35 6.44 5.46
N ARG A 188 4.36 5.59 5.61
CA ARG A 188 4.50 4.35 4.83
C ARG A 188 5.07 3.24 5.67
N GLY A 189 4.96 1.98 5.22
CA GLY A 189 5.27 0.84 6.08
C GLY A 189 5.40 -0.48 5.35
N THR A 190 5.65 -1.53 6.11
CA THR A 190 5.90 -2.90 5.62
C THR A 190 5.25 -3.89 6.58
N GLY A 191 4.65 -4.95 6.07
CA GLY A 191 3.95 -5.93 6.88
C GLY A 191 3.61 -7.22 6.16
N ASP A 192 3.07 -8.16 6.91
CA ASP A 192 2.75 -9.51 6.46
C ASP A 192 1.24 -9.76 6.32
N ALA A 193 0.41 -8.75 6.62
CA ALA A 193 -1.03 -8.80 6.41
C ALA A 193 -1.34 -8.65 4.91
N LEU A 194 -1.51 -9.78 4.24
CA LEU A 194 -1.87 -9.86 2.83
C LEU A 194 -3.32 -9.42 2.59
N PRO A 195 -3.60 -8.73 1.45
CA PRO A 195 -4.94 -8.68 0.91
C PRO A 195 -5.49 -10.10 0.72
N PRO A 196 -6.78 -10.37 0.98
CA PRO A 196 -7.38 -11.70 0.86
C PRO A 196 -7.59 -12.13 -0.61
N TYR A 197 -6.70 -11.68 -1.51
CA TYR A 197 -6.78 -11.91 -2.94
C TYR A 197 -5.44 -12.41 -3.48
N SER A 198 -5.50 -13.33 -4.44
CA SER A 198 -4.36 -13.76 -5.25
C SER A 198 -4.53 -13.28 -6.67
N VAL A 199 -3.40 -12.97 -7.32
CA VAL A 199 -3.34 -12.59 -8.73
C VAL A 199 -2.24 -13.40 -9.40
N ARG A 200 -2.54 -13.94 -10.58
CA ARG A 200 -1.57 -14.60 -11.45
C ARG A 200 -1.78 -14.21 -12.91
N VAL A 201 -0.74 -14.39 -13.71
CA VAL A 201 -0.79 -14.29 -15.17
C VAL A 201 -0.12 -15.52 -15.79
N ASP A 202 -0.70 -16.03 -16.87
CA ASP A 202 -0.05 -17.08 -17.67
C ASP A 202 0.75 -16.50 -18.85
N ASP A 203 1.51 -17.35 -19.56
CA ASP A 203 2.32 -16.92 -20.70
C ASP A 203 1.50 -16.46 -21.93
N LYS A 204 0.17 -16.63 -21.88
CA LYS A 204 -0.76 -16.15 -22.91
C LYS A 204 -1.32 -14.76 -22.56
N GLY A 205 -0.94 -14.19 -21.42
CA GLY A 205 -1.46 -12.91 -20.95
C GLY A 205 -2.88 -12.99 -20.39
N VAL A 206 -3.28 -14.16 -19.88
CA VAL A 206 -4.53 -14.33 -19.13
C VAL A 206 -4.28 -14.04 -17.66
N PHE A 207 -4.83 -12.94 -17.19
CA PHE A 207 -4.82 -12.56 -15.78
C PHE A 207 -5.99 -13.20 -15.06
N GLU A 208 -5.74 -13.69 -13.86
CA GLU A 208 -6.75 -14.26 -12.99
C GLU A 208 -6.59 -13.66 -11.59
N MET A 209 -7.72 -13.29 -10.99
CA MET A 209 -7.84 -12.82 -9.61
C MET A 209 -8.83 -13.71 -8.85
N ARG A 210 -8.47 -14.14 -7.65
CA ARG A 210 -9.32 -14.97 -6.78
C ARG A 210 -9.22 -14.53 -5.34
N HIS A 211 -10.16 -15.00 -4.53
CA HIS A 211 -10.06 -14.93 -3.07
C HIS A 211 -9.12 -16.01 -2.55
N THR A 212 -8.26 -15.66 -1.59
CA THR A 212 -7.43 -16.63 -0.84
C THR A 212 -8.11 -17.02 0.49
N THR A 213 -8.94 -16.13 1.02
CA THR A 213 -9.85 -16.34 2.15
C THR A 213 -11.16 -15.61 1.87
N ASP A 214 -12.16 -15.77 2.73
CA ASP A 214 -13.38 -14.97 2.62
C ASP A 214 -13.06 -13.47 2.58
N GLY A 215 -13.74 -12.77 1.68
CA GLY A 215 -13.44 -11.37 1.39
C GLY A 215 -14.61 -10.68 0.71
N ASP A 216 -14.62 -9.35 0.82
CA ASP A 216 -15.59 -8.49 0.14
C ASP A 216 -15.30 -8.46 -1.37
N ALA A 217 -16.26 -7.99 -2.15
CA ALA A 217 -16.10 -7.91 -3.60
C ALA A 217 -15.00 -6.91 -4.01
N ILE A 218 -14.32 -7.20 -5.11
CA ILE A 218 -13.48 -6.22 -5.82
C ILE A 218 -14.29 -5.68 -6.99
N GLU A 219 -14.76 -4.44 -6.82
CA GLU A 219 -15.59 -3.74 -7.79
C GLU A 219 -14.79 -3.24 -8.99
N VAL A 220 -13.51 -2.92 -8.78
CA VAL A 220 -12.63 -2.28 -9.77
C VAL A 220 -11.25 -2.91 -9.75
N ALA A 221 -10.83 -3.47 -10.88
CA ALA A 221 -9.46 -3.87 -11.11
C ALA A 221 -9.07 -3.75 -12.59
N PHE A 222 -7.80 -3.45 -12.85
CA PHE A 222 -7.22 -3.34 -14.18
C PHE A 222 -5.99 -4.22 -14.30
N ALA A 223 -5.97 -5.11 -15.30
CA ALA A 223 -4.80 -5.88 -15.69
C ALA A 223 -3.94 -5.05 -16.66
N LEU A 224 -2.63 -5.08 -16.46
CA LEU A 224 -1.66 -4.35 -17.26
C LEU A 224 -0.41 -5.21 -17.47
N SER A 225 0.07 -5.23 -18.70
CA SER A 225 1.38 -5.75 -19.07
C SER A 225 2.16 -4.68 -19.82
N VAL A 226 3.38 -4.40 -19.35
CA VAL A 226 4.30 -3.39 -19.92
C VAL A 226 5.58 -4.09 -20.38
N GLU A 227 5.90 -3.92 -21.66
CA GLU A 227 7.10 -4.48 -22.31
C GLU A 227 7.76 -3.39 -23.16
N GLY A 228 8.91 -2.88 -22.71
CA GLY A 228 9.58 -1.77 -23.36
C GLY A 228 8.68 -0.52 -23.43
N ASN A 229 8.46 0.01 -24.64
CA ASN A 229 7.59 1.19 -24.85
C ASN A 229 6.18 0.81 -25.31
N GLN A 230 5.75 -0.42 -25.03
CA GLN A 230 4.42 -0.92 -25.38
C GLN A 230 3.71 -1.47 -24.15
N ALA A 231 2.39 -1.35 -24.16
CA ALA A 231 1.55 -1.88 -23.10
C ALA A 231 0.26 -2.51 -23.64
N ARG A 232 -0.24 -3.49 -22.90
CA ARG A 232 -1.59 -4.05 -23.06
C ARG A 232 -2.32 -3.93 -21.74
N TRP A 233 -3.59 -3.55 -21.77
CA TRP A 233 -4.38 -3.45 -20.56
C TRP A 233 -5.84 -3.80 -20.80
N ALA A 234 -6.52 -4.23 -19.74
CA ALA A 234 -7.96 -4.48 -19.73
C ALA A 234 -8.53 -4.31 -18.32
N ARG A 235 -9.80 -3.90 -18.22
CA ARG A 235 -10.54 -3.96 -16.96
C ARG A 235 -10.93 -5.41 -16.67
N LEU A 236 -10.68 -5.88 -15.45
CA LEU A 236 -11.19 -7.17 -15.02
C LEU A 236 -12.70 -7.09 -14.74
N PRO A 237 -13.45 -8.17 -15.00
CA PRO A 237 -14.79 -8.33 -14.42
C PRO A 237 -14.74 -8.18 -12.89
N LYS A 238 -15.87 -7.78 -12.30
CA LYS A 238 -16.03 -7.76 -10.84
C LYS A 238 -15.70 -9.14 -10.26
N LEU A 239 -14.87 -9.18 -9.22
CA LEU A 239 -14.73 -10.37 -8.38
C LEU A 239 -15.80 -10.28 -7.28
N PRO A 240 -16.83 -11.14 -7.27
CA PRO A 240 -17.87 -11.07 -6.24
C PRO A 240 -17.31 -11.40 -4.85
N ALA A 241 -18.03 -10.97 -3.82
CA ALA A 241 -17.70 -11.35 -2.44
C ALA A 241 -17.83 -12.85 -2.25
N THR A 242 -17.06 -13.40 -1.31
CA THR A 242 -17.10 -14.82 -0.97
C THR A 242 -17.47 -15.01 0.49
N ASN A 243 -18.22 -16.07 0.74
CA ASN A 243 -18.52 -16.57 2.08
C ASN A 243 -18.33 -18.08 2.07
N ARG A 244 -17.43 -18.62 2.91
CA ARG A 244 -17.19 -20.06 3.05
C ARG A 244 -18.43 -20.86 3.43
N GLU A 245 -19.42 -20.25 4.07
CA GLU A 245 -20.70 -20.89 4.35
C GLU A 245 -21.54 -21.07 3.07
N ASP A 246 -21.30 -20.24 2.05
CA ASP A 246 -21.88 -20.36 0.72
C ASP A 246 -20.88 -21.01 -0.25
N MET A 247 -20.99 -22.34 -0.36
CA MET A 247 -20.16 -23.17 -1.25
C MET A 247 -20.23 -22.77 -2.73
N THR A 248 -21.23 -22.00 -3.18
CA THR A 248 -21.33 -21.53 -4.57
C THR A 248 -20.45 -20.31 -4.82
N SER A 249 -20.22 -19.48 -3.80
CA SER A 249 -19.39 -18.28 -3.87
C SER A 249 -17.91 -18.58 -3.65
N PHE A 250 -17.57 -19.64 -2.90
CA PHE A 250 -16.20 -19.95 -2.47
C PHE A 250 -15.18 -20.12 -3.62
N SER A 251 -15.63 -20.49 -4.82
CA SER A 251 -14.76 -20.63 -6.01
C SER A 251 -14.80 -19.41 -6.95
N ALA A 252 -15.29 -18.26 -6.49
CA ALA A 252 -15.35 -17.05 -7.30
C ALA A 252 -13.96 -16.68 -7.85
N LEU A 253 -13.91 -16.46 -9.16
CA LEU A 253 -12.74 -16.01 -9.87
C LEU A 253 -13.14 -14.91 -10.84
N SER A 254 -12.25 -13.95 -11.04
CA SER A 254 -12.31 -12.99 -12.13
C SER A 254 -11.11 -13.21 -13.03
N TYR A 255 -11.30 -13.14 -14.34
CA TYR A 255 -10.20 -13.30 -15.29
C TYR A 255 -10.40 -12.40 -16.50
N VAL A 256 -9.28 -12.06 -17.15
CA VAL A 256 -9.27 -11.32 -18.41
C VAL A 256 -8.05 -11.70 -19.23
N ALA A 257 -8.24 -11.92 -20.52
CA ALA A 257 -7.16 -12.08 -21.47
C ALA A 257 -6.82 -10.72 -22.10
N LEU A 258 -5.53 -10.39 -22.20
CA LEU A 258 -5.07 -9.20 -22.91
C LEU A 258 -5.04 -9.42 -24.44
N GLU A 259 -6.23 -9.61 -25.02
CA GLU A 259 -6.42 -9.95 -26.44
C GLU A 259 -6.16 -8.77 -27.38
N LYS A 260 -6.38 -7.53 -26.90
CA LYS A 260 -6.13 -6.34 -27.69
C LYS A 260 -4.63 -6.22 -28.01
N PRO A 261 -4.26 -5.79 -29.23
CA PRO A 261 -2.87 -5.52 -29.57
C PRO A 261 -2.24 -4.52 -28.61
N ALA A 262 -0.93 -4.64 -28.40
CA ALA A 262 -0.18 -3.68 -27.61
C ALA A 262 -0.26 -2.29 -28.27
N VAL A 263 -0.45 -1.27 -27.45
CA VAL A 263 -0.41 0.14 -27.86
C VAL A 263 0.87 0.78 -27.33
N ALA A 264 1.18 1.99 -27.80
CA ALA A 264 2.28 2.77 -27.24
C ALA A 264 2.03 3.05 -25.74
N LEU A 265 3.10 3.02 -24.95
CA LEU A 265 3.02 3.13 -23.49
C LEU A 265 2.34 4.42 -23.02
N ASP A 266 2.69 5.55 -23.64
CA ASP A 266 2.10 6.87 -23.37
C ASP A 266 0.58 6.90 -23.59
N LYS A 267 0.10 6.22 -24.63
CA LYS A 267 -1.33 6.07 -24.90
C LYS A 267 -2.01 5.22 -23.83
N ALA A 268 -1.46 4.06 -23.48
CA ALA A 268 -2.01 3.20 -22.44
C ALA A 268 -2.05 3.92 -21.08
N GLU A 269 -0.99 4.66 -20.74
CA GLU A 269 -0.92 5.47 -19.53
C GLU A 269 -2.03 6.53 -19.50
N ALA A 270 -2.24 7.28 -20.58
CA ALA A 270 -3.29 8.29 -20.64
C ALA A 270 -4.70 7.70 -20.47
N GLU A 271 -4.97 6.55 -21.08
CA GLU A 271 -6.23 5.80 -20.95
C GLU A 271 -6.44 5.30 -19.51
N LEU A 272 -5.43 4.64 -18.92
CA LEU A 272 -5.46 4.12 -17.55
C LEU A 272 -5.57 5.23 -16.52
N ARG A 273 -4.87 6.35 -16.71
CA ARG A 273 -4.98 7.52 -15.83
C ARG A 273 -6.42 8.03 -15.78
N THR A 274 -7.04 8.18 -16.94
CA THR A 274 -8.43 8.64 -17.05
C THR A 274 -9.37 7.67 -16.33
N ALA A 275 -9.24 6.37 -16.62
CA ALA A 275 -10.05 5.34 -15.99
C ALA A 275 -9.86 5.29 -14.46
N MET A 276 -8.63 5.32 -13.96
CA MET A 276 -8.34 5.25 -12.53
C MET A 276 -8.84 6.48 -11.78
N VAL A 277 -8.67 7.70 -12.33
CA VAL A 277 -9.21 8.93 -11.71
C VAL A 277 -10.72 8.84 -11.56
N GLU A 278 -11.44 8.40 -12.59
CA GLU A 278 -12.90 8.24 -12.51
C GLU A 278 -13.34 7.21 -11.47
N GLU A 279 -12.63 6.07 -11.36
CA GLU A 279 -12.98 5.03 -10.39
C GLU A 279 -12.61 5.43 -8.95
N MET A 280 -11.56 6.22 -8.75
CA MET A 280 -11.21 6.77 -7.44
C MET A 280 -12.19 7.83 -6.96
N ASP A 281 -12.67 8.69 -7.86
CA ASP A 281 -13.74 9.66 -7.57
C ASP A 281 -15.02 8.92 -7.18
N ARG A 282 -15.41 7.88 -7.93
CA ARG A 282 -16.52 6.98 -7.57
C ARG A 282 -16.31 6.25 -6.25
N ALA A 283 -15.07 5.97 -5.87
CA ALA A 283 -14.72 5.32 -4.59
C ALA A 283 -14.76 6.28 -3.39
N GLY A 284 -14.92 7.58 -3.61
CA GLY A 284 -15.14 8.58 -2.56
C GLY A 284 -14.05 9.65 -2.42
N LEU A 285 -12.98 9.61 -3.22
CA LEU A 285 -12.02 10.72 -3.28
C LEU A 285 -12.63 11.93 -3.99
N THR A 286 -12.17 13.12 -3.65
CA THR A 286 -12.46 14.32 -4.45
C THR A 286 -11.75 14.25 -5.81
N PRO A 287 -12.22 14.99 -6.83
CA PRO A 287 -11.56 15.02 -8.14
C PRO A 287 -10.07 15.42 -8.08
N GLU A 288 -9.70 16.33 -7.18
CA GLU A 288 -8.32 16.77 -6.97
C GLU A 288 -7.47 15.68 -6.29
N GLU A 289 -8.02 15.00 -5.26
CA GLU A 289 -7.33 13.90 -4.60
C GLU A 289 -7.11 12.70 -5.54
N ALA A 290 -8.12 12.34 -6.34
CA ALA A 290 -8.02 11.27 -7.33
C ALA A 290 -6.92 11.57 -8.36
N LYS A 291 -6.88 12.80 -8.88
CA LYS A 291 -5.81 13.25 -9.79
C LYS A 291 -4.45 13.23 -9.12
N ALA A 292 -4.35 13.74 -7.89
CA ALA A 292 -3.12 13.76 -7.11
C ALA A 292 -2.58 12.35 -6.88
N MET A 293 -3.42 11.41 -6.43
CA MET A 293 -3.03 10.02 -6.20
C MET A 293 -2.51 9.36 -7.47
N VAL A 294 -3.24 9.48 -8.59
CA VAL A 294 -2.80 8.86 -9.85
C VAL A 294 -1.52 9.51 -10.36
N ALA A 295 -1.38 10.83 -10.30
CA ALA A 295 -0.17 11.54 -10.73
C ALA A 295 1.05 11.17 -9.86
N THR A 296 0.87 11.00 -8.54
CA THR A 296 1.93 10.51 -7.65
C THR A 296 2.44 9.13 -8.06
N TRP A 297 1.58 8.25 -8.54
CA TRP A 297 1.92 6.85 -8.79
C TRP A 297 2.06 6.43 -10.26
N GLN A 298 1.71 7.29 -11.23
CA GLN A 298 1.61 6.90 -12.64
C GLN A 298 2.87 6.24 -13.21
N GLY A 299 4.06 6.69 -12.82
CA GLY A 299 5.32 6.06 -13.24
C GLY A 299 5.45 4.62 -12.74
N HIS A 300 5.16 4.40 -11.46
CA HIS A 300 5.21 3.07 -10.85
C HIS A 300 4.06 2.17 -11.33
N TRP A 301 2.85 2.71 -11.48
CA TRP A 301 1.68 1.93 -11.88
C TRP A 301 1.69 1.58 -13.36
N PHE A 302 1.97 2.54 -14.23
CA PHE A 302 1.72 2.40 -15.66
C PHE A 302 2.98 2.21 -16.50
N GLN A 303 4.14 2.68 -16.05
CA GLN A 303 5.37 2.71 -16.88
C GLN A 303 6.39 1.63 -16.52
N GLU A 304 6.46 1.18 -15.26
CA GLU A 304 7.41 0.13 -14.89
C GLU A 304 7.16 -1.16 -15.70
N PRO A 305 8.20 -1.83 -16.23
CA PRO A 305 8.03 -3.11 -16.93
C PRO A 305 7.42 -4.19 -16.04
N GLY A 306 6.70 -5.14 -16.67
CA GLY A 306 6.12 -6.29 -15.98
C GLY A 306 4.62 -6.43 -16.12
N ALA A 307 4.07 -7.42 -15.43
CA ALA A 307 2.66 -7.76 -15.44
C ALA A 307 2.06 -7.50 -14.05
N ARG A 308 0.94 -6.80 -13.99
CA ARG A 308 0.30 -6.41 -12.74
C ARG A 308 -1.20 -6.27 -12.83
N VAL A 309 -1.84 -6.34 -11.67
CA VAL A 309 -3.23 -5.89 -11.47
C VAL A 309 -3.24 -4.73 -10.49
N LEU A 310 -3.93 -3.65 -10.86
CA LEU A 310 -4.25 -2.52 -9.98
C LEU A 310 -5.70 -2.67 -9.56
N ALA A 311 -5.96 -2.86 -8.27
CA ALA A 311 -7.30 -3.06 -7.73
C ALA A 311 -7.61 -2.08 -6.59
N ILE A 312 -8.81 -1.49 -6.59
CA ILE A 312 -9.28 -0.70 -5.45
C ILE A 312 -9.72 -1.68 -4.36
N LEU A 313 -9.12 -1.56 -3.17
CA LEU A 313 -9.34 -2.46 -2.05
C LEU A 313 -10.61 -2.12 -1.29
N PRO A 314 -11.32 -3.13 -0.72
CA PRO A 314 -12.47 -2.88 0.12
C PRO A 314 -12.07 -2.18 1.41
N ARG A 315 -12.85 -1.18 1.80
CA ARG A 315 -12.62 -0.38 3.01
C ARG A 315 -12.49 -1.22 4.27
N LYS A 316 -13.28 -2.28 4.42
CA LYS A 316 -13.22 -3.21 5.57
C LYS A 316 -11.84 -3.83 5.74
N TYR A 317 -11.19 -4.23 4.64
CA TYR A 317 -9.82 -4.74 4.68
C TYR A 317 -8.85 -3.65 5.14
N VAL A 318 -8.95 -2.45 4.55
CA VAL A 318 -8.10 -1.30 4.91
C VAL A 318 -8.24 -0.94 6.38
N ASP A 319 -9.47 -0.89 6.91
CA ASP A 319 -9.76 -0.60 8.33
C ASP A 319 -9.16 -1.65 9.27
N GLY A 320 -9.14 -2.92 8.86
CA GLY A 320 -8.54 -4.00 9.64
C GLY A 320 -7.01 -3.97 9.65
N VAL A 321 -6.39 -3.66 8.50
CA VAL A 321 -4.92 -3.69 8.36
C VAL A 321 -4.24 -2.38 8.78
N LEU A 322 -4.93 -1.25 8.59
CA LEU A 322 -4.49 0.08 9.00
C LEU A 322 -5.52 0.72 9.95
N PRO A 323 -5.60 0.29 11.22
CA PRO A 323 -6.41 0.97 12.20
C PRO A 323 -6.02 2.45 12.30
N LEU A 324 -7.01 3.32 12.11
CA LEU A 324 -6.87 4.78 12.15
C LEU A 324 -7.85 5.36 13.17
N LYS A 325 -7.31 6.10 14.13
CA LYS A 325 -8.10 6.82 15.14
C LYS A 325 -7.79 8.30 15.06
N ILE A 326 -8.84 9.12 14.94
CA ILE A 326 -8.71 10.58 14.84
C ILE A 326 -9.51 11.22 15.98
N THR A 327 -8.91 12.22 16.63
CA THR A 327 -9.52 12.99 17.71
C THR A 327 -9.40 14.50 17.42
N PRO A 328 -10.51 15.26 17.42
CA PRO A 328 -11.89 14.80 17.62
C PRO A 328 -12.35 13.86 16.49
N LYS A 329 -13.38 13.05 16.78
CA LYS A 329 -13.87 12.05 15.82
C LYS A 329 -14.40 12.78 14.57
N PRO A 330 -13.92 12.43 13.36
CA PRO A 330 -14.41 13.06 12.15
C PRO A 330 -15.86 12.66 11.87
N GLN A 331 -16.61 13.59 11.29
CA GLN A 331 -17.97 13.36 10.82
C GLN A 331 -17.98 12.45 9.59
N LYS A 332 -16.95 12.59 8.77
CA LYS A 332 -16.73 11.77 7.58
C LYS A 332 -15.26 11.35 7.52
N LEU A 333 -15.05 10.05 7.34
CA LEU A 333 -13.75 9.48 7.06
C LEU A 333 -13.89 8.73 5.73
N GLU A 334 -13.11 9.08 4.72
CA GLU A 334 -13.00 8.31 3.47
C GLU A 334 -11.62 7.69 3.34
N ARG A 335 -11.56 6.46 2.83
CA ARG A 335 -10.32 5.69 2.74
C ARG A 335 -10.30 4.91 1.43
N VAL A 336 -9.44 5.31 0.49
CA VAL A 336 -9.33 4.68 -0.84
C VAL A 336 -7.91 4.16 -1.05
N PHE A 337 -7.76 2.85 -1.13
CA PHE A 337 -6.46 2.22 -1.31
C PHE A 337 -6.42 1.40 -2.58
N VAL A 338 -5.30 1.49 -3.31
CA VAL A 338 -5.04 0.66 -4.49
C VAL A 338 -4.01 -0.40 -4.13
N ALA A 339 -4.37 -1.67 -4.30
CA ALA A 339 -3.40 -2.75 -4.36
C ALA A 339 -2.80 -2.88 -5.76
N ARG A 340 -1.48 -2.82 -5.82
CA ARG A 340 -0.64 -3.18 -6.95
C ARG A 340 -0.14 -4.60 -6.74
N PHE A 341 -0.77 -5.55 -7.42
CA PHE A 341 -0.34 -6.94 -7.45
C PHE A 341 0.62 -7.13 -8.64
N GLU A 342 1.92 -7.18 -8.38
CA GLU A 342 2.90 -7.64 -9.36
C GLU A 342 2.87 -9.17 -9.48
N THR A 343 3.00 -9.68 -10.69
CA THR A 343 3.00 -11.13 -10.93
C THR A 343 4.11 -11.53 -11.90
N LEU A 344 4.77 -12.66 -11.60
CA LEU A 344 5.76 -13.29 -12.47
C LEU A 344 5.06 -14.32 -13.36
N ALA A 345 5.16 -14.16 -14.68
CA ALA A 345 4.69 -15.17 -15.63
C ALA A 345 5.58 -16.45 -15.58
N PRO A 346 5.03 -17.64 -15.87
CA PRO A 346 5.78 -18.90 -15.85
C PRO A 346 7.09 -18.85 -16.67
N ALA A 347 7.05 -18.32 -17.90
CA ALA A 347 8.24 -18.22 -18.75
C ALA A 347 9.33 -17.33 -18.16
N LYS A 348 8.95 -16.31 -17.37
CA LYS A 348 9.91 -15.43 -16.68
C LYS A 348 10.59 -16.14 -15.51
N GLU A 349 9.82 -16.91 -14.74
CA GLU A 349 10.37 -17.76 -13.66
C GLU A 349 11.33 -18.81 -14.21
N GLU A 350 10.94 -19.52 -15.28
CA GLU A 350 11.76 -20.56 -15.91
C GLU A 350 13.04 -19.99 -16.54
N ALA A 351 12.95 -18.84 -17.20
CA ALA A 351 14.11 -18.18 -17.78
C ALA A 351 15.12 -17.73 -16.71
N LEU A 352 14.63 -17.18 -15.58
CA LEU A 352 15.50 -16.82 -14.47
C LEU A 352 16.12 -18.07 -13.81
N LEU A 353 15.33 -19.12 -13.56
CA LEU A 353 15.83 -20.37 -12.99
C LEU A 353 16.92 -20.98 -13.88
N THR A 354 16.74 -20.99 -15.20
CA THR A 354 17.73 -21.49 -16.16
C THR A 354 19.02 -20.67 -16.14
N LEU A 355 18.94 -19.35 -15.94
CA LEU A 355 20.13 -18.50 -15.82
C LEU A 355 20.89 -18.73 -14.52
N LEU A 356 20.18 -19.00 -13.43
CA LEU A 356 20.81 -19.19 -12.12
C LEU A 356 21.32 -20.62 -11.90
N ASN A 357 20.77 -21.60 -12.62
CA ASN A 357 21.21 -23.00 -12.55
C ASN A 357 22.43 -23.25 -13.45
N ARG A 358 23.56 -22.63 -13.08
CA ARG A 358 24.84 -22.68 -13.80
C ARG A 358 25.98 -23.06 -12.86
N ASP A 359 27.10 -23.47 -13.44
CA ASP A 359 28.34 -23.66 -12.69
C ASP A 359 28.83 -22.31 -12.15
N LEU A 360 28.79 -22.14 -10.83
CA LEU A 360 29.15 -20.90 -10.15
C LEU A 360 30.64 -20.55 -10.25
N THR A 361 31.49 -21.47 -10.73
CA THR A 361 32.90 -21.20 -11.00
C THR A 361 33.12 -20.47 -12.33
N VAL A 362 32.12 -20.49 -13.22
CA VAL A 362 32.14 -19.84 -14.53
C VAL A 362 31.48 -18.47 -14.41
N LYS A 363 32.16 -17.42 -14.91
CA LYS A 363 31.58 -16.08 -14.96
C LYS A 363 30.46 -16.01 -16.01
N PRO A 364 29.39 -15.23 -15.78
CA PRO A 364 28.33 -15.04 -16.76
C PRO A 364 28.86 -14.52 -18.09
N ASP A 365 28.44 -15.13 -19.19
CA ASP A 365 28.78 -14.66 -20.53
C ASP A 365 27.87 -13.49 -20.99
N ALA A 366 28.18 -12.87 -22.13
CA ALA A 366 27.41 -11.74 -22.66
C ALA A 366 25.95 -12.10 -23.00
N LYS A 367 25.68 -13.36 -23.38
CA LYS A 367 24.34 -13.84 -23.70
C LYS A 367 23.52 -14.01 -22.42
N GLU A 368 24.12 -14.53 -21.35
CA GLU A 368 23.48 -14.66 -20.04
C GLU A 368 23.15 -13.28 -19.46
N VAL A 369 24.10 -12.33 -19.49
CA VAL A 369 23.86 -10.95 -19.06
C VAL A 369 22.74 -10.30 -19.88
N SER A 370 22.75 -10.48 -21.21
CA SER A 370 21.69 -9.95 -22.09
C SER A 370 20.33 -10.57 -21.78
N THR A 371 20.28 -11.88 -21.50
CA THR A 371 19.04 -12.59 -21.17
C THR A 371 18.51 -12.12 -19.81
N PHE A 372 19.38 -11.98 -18.81
CA PHE A 372 19.02 -11.46 -17.49
C PHE A 372 18.46 -10.03 -17.60
N ALA A 373 19.09 -9.15 -18.37
CA ALA A 373 18.61 -7.80 -18.60
C ALA A 373 17.22 -7.76 -19.27
N LYS A 374 16.95 -8.68 -20.19
CA LYS A 374 15.63 -8.81 -20.88
C LYS A 374 14.50 -9.28 -19.96
N LEU A 375 14.80 -9.89 -18.80
CA LEU A 375 13.76 -10.25 -17.83
C LEU A 375 13.10 -9.01 -17.20
N GLN A 376 13.80 -7.87 -17.22
CA GLN A 376 13.31 -6.58 -16.72
C GLN A 376 12.69 -6.70 -15.32
N LEU A 377 13.40 -7.38 -14.41
CA LEU A 377 12.89 -7.65 -13.05
C LEU A 377 12.75 -6.38 -12.20
N GLY A 378 13.42 -5.29 -12.59
CA GLY A 378 13.40 -4.01 -11.88
C GLY A 378 13.68 -4.18 -10.39
N ARG A 379 12.94 -3.41 -9.58
CA ARG A 379 12.98 -3.48 -8.11
C ARG A 379 12.43 -4.78 -7.50
N PHE A 380 11.87 -5.68 -8.31
CA PHE A 380 11.34 -6.98 -7.86
C PHE A 380 12.34 -8.12 -8.06
N GLY A 381 13.58 -7.84 -8.48
CA GLY A 381 14.62 -8.85 -8.72
C GLY A 381 14.90 -9.76 -7.53
N ASN A 382 14.97 -9.22 -6.31
CA ASN A 382 15.15 -10.02 -5.10
C ASN A 382 13.96 -10.95 -4.83
N GLY A 383 12.74 -10.50 -5.08
CA GLY A 383 11.55 -11.35 -4.95
C GLY A 383 11.49 -12.45 -6.01
N ALA A 384 11.90 -12.14 -7.25
CA ALA A 384 12.03 -13.13 -8.30
C ALA A 384 13.11 -14.18 -7.98
N LEU A 385 14.22 -13.78 -7.36
CA LEU A 385 15.24 -14.70 -6.85
C LEU A 385 14.67 -15.63 -5.76
N THR A 386 13.97 -15.09 -4.76
CA THR A 386 13.32 -15.88 -3.71
C THR A 386 12.32 -16.88 -4.31
N ARG A 387 11.57 -16.47 -5.34
CA ARG A 387 10.63 -17.35 -6.05
C ARG A 387 11.32 -18.54 -6.69
N VAL A 388 12.34 -18.31 -7.51
CA VAL A 388 13.01 -19.41 -8.22
C VAL A 388 13.78 -20.34 -7.27
N GLN A 389 14.31 -19.81 -6.16
CA GLN A 389 14.87 -20.65 -5.08
C GLN A 389 13.82 -21.57 -4.46
N THR A 390 12.60 -21.08 -4.26
CA THR A 390 11.47 -21.86 -3.72
C THR A 390 11.04 -22.95 -4.70
N LEU A 391 10.98 -22.63 -6.00
CA LEU A 391 10.67 -23.58 -7.07
C LEU A 391 11.72 -24.69 -7.16
N GLU A 392 13.01 -24.34 -7.17
CA GLU A 392 14.09 -25.31 -7.26
C GLU A 392 14.14 -26.21 -6.01
N SER A 393 13.95 -25.64 -4.82
CA SER A 393 13.87 -26.42 -3.58
C SER A 393 12.73 -27.45 -3.64
N SER A 394 11.57 -27.05 -4.17
CA SER A 394 10.42 -27.95 -4.36
C SER A 394 10.69 -29.03 -5.40
N ARG A 395 11.41 -28.70 -6.48
CA ARG A 395 11.84 -29.65 -7.52
C ARG A 395 12.82 -30.68 -6.97
N LEU A 396 13.85 -30.25 -6.24
CA LEU A 396 14.84 -31.12 -5.60
C LEU A 396 14.19 -32.06 -4.59
N MET A 397 13.28 -31.55 -3.76
CA MET A 397 12.52 -32.35 -2.81
C MET A 397 11.69 -33.42 -3.52
N SER A 398 10.96 -33.05 -4.57
CA SER A 398 10.17 -33.98 -5.38
C SER A 398 11.03 -35.08 -6.00
N ARG A 399 12.19 -34.71 -6.55
CA ARG A 399 13.15 -35.66 -7.13
C ARG A 399 13.73 -36.61 -6.10
N TYR A 400 14.09 -36.13 -4.91
CA TYR A 400 14.57 -36.97 -3.81
C TYR A 400 13.53 -38.03 -3.43
N TRP A 401 12.27 -37.65 -3.26
CA TRP A 401 11.20 -38.59 -2.89
C TRP A 401 10.90 -39.61 -4.01
N GLU A 402 10.98 -39.21 -5.27
CA GLU A 402 10.86 -40.13 -6.41
C GLU A 402 11.99 -41.18 -6.41
N LEU A 403 13.25 -40.75 -6.22
CA LEU A 403 14.40 -41.64 -6.12
C LEU A 403 14.26 -42.59 -4.93
N LYS A 404 13.86 -42.08 -3.77
CA LYS A 404 13.64 -42.88 -2.56
C LYS A 404 12.55 -43.93 -2.74
N ARG A 405 11.40 -43.57 -3.34
CA ARG A 405 10.33 -44.52 -3.66
C ARG A 405 10.81 -45.60 -4.64
N SER A 406 11.57 -45.22 -5.66
CA SER A 406 12.10 -46.15 -6.66
C SER A 406 13.11 -47.14 -6.07
N ALA A 407 13.97 -46.68 -5.15
CA ALA A 407 14.90 -47.54 -4.43
C ALA A 407 14.15 -48.59 -3.57
N LEU A 408 13.15 -48.16 -2.78
CA LEU A 408 12.34 -49.06 -1.95
C LEU A 408 11.56 -50.10 -2.77
N ALA A 409 11.02 -49.71 -3.93
CA ALA A 409 10.33 -50.63 -4.83
C ALA A 409 11.28 -51.71 -5.39
N THR A 410 12.52 -51.33 -5.67
CA THR A 410 13.56 -52.26 -6.15
C THR A 410 13.92 -53.28 -5.06
N GLU A 411 14.11 -52.83 -3.81
CA GLU A 411 14.38 -53.70 -2.66
C GLU A 411 13.21 -54.67 -2.35
N GLY A 412 11.97 -54.18 -2.42
CA GLY A 412 10.76 -54.98 -2.25
C GLY A 412 10.57 -56.05 -3.34
N SER A 413 10.94 -55.73 -4.59
CA SER A 413 10.90 -56.70 -5.70
C SER A 413 11.96 -57.79 -5.55
N ALA A 414 13.17 -57.43 -5.10
CA ALA A 414 14.29 -58.37 -4.90
C ALA A 414 14.03 -59.35 -3.74
N THR A 415 13.26 -58.94 -2.73
CA THR A 415 12.87 -59.78 -1.60
C THR A 415 11.67 -60.69 -1.91
N ALA A 416 10.78 -60.31 -2.83
CA ALA A 416 9.67 -61.16 -3.29
C ALA A 416 10.07 -62.24 -4.31
N SER A 417 11.23 -62.07 -4.96
CA SER A 417 11.80 -63.04 -5.91
C SER A 417 12.76 -64.08 -5.28
N ARG A 418 12.89 -64.10 -3.95
CA ARG A 418 13.55 -65.15 -3.17
C ARG A 418 12.50 -65.93 -2.39
#